data_AF-A0A815NYS8-F1
#
_entry.id   AF-A0A815NYS8-F1
#
_cell.length_a   1.000
_cell.length_b   1.000
_cell.length_c   1.000
_cell.angle_alpha   90.00
_cell.angle_beta   90.00
_cell.angle_gamma   90.00
#
_symmetry.space_group_name_H-M   'P 1'
#
loop_
_entity.id
_entity.type
_entity.pdbx_description
1 polymer ?
#
loop_
_entity_poly.entity_id
_entity_poly.type
_entity_poly.pdbx_seq_one_letter_code
_entity_poly.pdbx_strand_id
1 'polypeptide(L)'
;LVDYLTPQLYWQIDPPAQSYPVLLNWWVEQSVKGRHIYPGNALYRTVPSVSDWSLNEIIRQIYITRSMRDRLALGNVFFSLSQIMQNVKGIQNMLALIYQEKAVVPKMNWL
;
A
#
# COMPACT_ATOMS: atom_id res chain seq x y z
N LEU A 1 -0.37 16.02 16.58
CA LEU A 1 -1.28 16.12 15.41
C LEU A 1 -0.51 15.63 14.19
N VAL A 2 -1.17 14.98 13.23
CA VAL A 2 -0.54 14.43 12.02
C VAL A 2 -1.38 14.75 10.79
N ASP A 3 -0.73 14.87 9.63
CA ASP A 3 -1.39 15.08 8.34
C ASP A 3 -1.83 13.77 7.68
N TYR A 4 -1.12 12.67 7.97
CA TYR A 4 -1.43 11.36 7.41
C TYR A 4 -1.05 10.22 8.35
N LEU A 5 -1.55 9.03 8.04
CA LEU A 5 -1.23 7.76 8.70
C LEU A 5 -0.63 6.78 7.69
N THR A 6 0.35 5.99 8.12
CA THR A 6 1.01 4.96 7.28
C THR A 6 1.04 3.61 8.00
N PRO A 7 -0.11 2.96 8.20
CA PRO A 7 -0.15 1.68 8.92
C PRO A 7 0.62 0.60 8.15
N GLN A 8 1.46 -0.16 8.85
CA GLN A 8 2.27 -1.23 8.24
C GLN A 8 1.41 -2.49 7.99
N LEU A 9 0.73 -2.53 6.86
CA LEU A 9 -0.17 -3.63 6.48
C LEU A 9 0.61 -4.77 5.78
N TYR A 10 1.54 -5.37 6.51
CA TYR A 10 2.45 -6.40 5.98
C TYR A 10 1.86 -7.79 5.99
N TRP A 11 0.62 -7.91 5.51
CA TRP A 11 -0.14 -9.15 5.47
C TRP A 11 -0.71 -9.42 4.09
N GLN A 12 -1.00 -10.69 3.80
CA GLN A 12 -1.62 -11.08 2.53
C GLN A 12 -3.11 -10.74 2.52
N ILE A 13 -3.71 -10.76 1.33
CA ILE A 13 -5.14 -10.50 1.14
C ILE A 13 -5.99 -11.67 1.63
N ASP A 14 -5.65 -12.91 1.26
CA ASP A 14 -6.57 -14.05 1.39
C ASP A 14 -6.62 -14.69 2.81
N PRO A 15 -5.55 -14.74 3.63
CA PRO A 15 -5.63 -15.27 4.99
C PRO A 15 -6.56 -14.47 5.92
N PRO A 16 -7.54 -15.10 6.59
CA PRO A 16 -8.65 -14.39 7.25
C PRO A 16 -8.26 -13.65 8.53
N ALA A 17 -7.30 -14.18 9.31
CA ALA A 17 -6.99 -13.62 10.63
C ALA A 17 -6.35 -12.22 10.56
N GLN A 18 -5.60 -11.93 9.49
CA GLN A 18 -4.87 -10.67 9.32
C GLN A 18 -4.89 -10.28 7.84
N SER A 19 -6.08 -10.11 7.28
CA SER A 19 -6.25 -9.79 5.86
C SER A 19 -5.96 -8.31 5.56
N TYR A 20 -5.16 -8.02 4.53
CA TYR A 20 -4.86 -6.65 4.08
C TYR A 20 -6.12 -5.76 3.91
N PRO A 21 -7.15 -6.15 3.13
CA PRO A 21 -8.36 -5.33 2.97
C PRO A 21 -9.12 -5.13 4.28
N VAL A 22 -9.17 -6.13 5.17
CA VAL A 22 -9.85 -6.01 6.47
C VAL A 22 -9.16 -4.95 7.33
N LEU A 23 -7.83 -5.00 7.42
CA LEU A 23 -7.05 -4.03 8.17
C LEU A 23 -7.13 -2.63 7.56
N LEU A 24 -7.04 -2.52 6.23
CA LEU A 24 -7.18 -1.22 5.55
C LEU A 24 -8.57 -0.61 5.82
N ASN A 25 -9.63 -1.42 5.71
CA ASN A 25 -11.00 -1.00 6.01
C ASN A 25 -11.10 -0.45 7.44
N TRP A 26 -10.53 -1.16 8.41
CA TRP A 26 -10.52 -0.71 9.79
C TRP A 26 -9.79 0.64 9.94
N TRP A 27 -8.61 0.81 9.32
CA TRP A 27 -7.86 2.06 9.40
C TRP A 27 -8.61 3.26 8.81
N VAL A 28 -9.28 3.09 7.67
CA VAL A 28 -10.08 4.18 7.09
C VAL A 28 -11.30 4.53 7.95
N GLU A 29 -11.88 3.57 8.69
CA GLU A 29 -12.94 3.84 9.68
C GLU A 29 -12.42 4.60 10.90
N GLN A 30 -11.20 4.31 11.35
CA GLN A 30 -10.59 5.01 12.47
C GLN A 30 -10.10 6.42 12.14
N SER A 31 -9.99 6.79 10.85
CA SER A 31 -9.60 8.13 10.42
C SER A 31 -10.74 9.16 10.55
N VAL A 32 -11.28 9.29 11.76
CA VAL A 32 -12.42 10.18 12.08
C VAL A 32 -12.12 11.67 11.86
N LYS A 33 -10.84 12.04 11.79
CA LYS A 33 -10.36 13.39 11.50
C LYS A 33 -10.08 13.64 10.01
N GLY A 34 -10.46 12.70 9.14
CA GLY A 34 -10.28 12.82 7.70
C GLY A 34 -8.82 12.93 7.28
N ARG A 35 -7.90 12.22 7.95
CA ARG A 35 -6.48 12.20 7.58
C ARG A 35 -6.23 11.22 6.45
N HIS A 36 -5.29 11.56 5.58
CA HIS A 36 -4.91 10.67 4.48
C HIS A 36 -4.29 9.39 5.04
N ILE A 37 -4.54 8.28 4.37
CA ILE A 37 -3.97 6.98 4.69
C ILE A 37 -3.15 6.51 3.51
N TYR A 38 -1.92 6.12 3.80
CA TYR A 38 -1.00 5.52 2.84
C TYR A 38 -0.50 4.19 3.43
N PRO A 39 -1.21 3.06 3.25
CA PRO A 39 -0.79 1.79 3.83
C PRO A 39 0.61 1.38 3.38
N GLY A 40 1.36 0.81 4.32
CA GLY A 40 2.65 0.18 4.06
C GLY A 40 2.48 -1.20 3.42
N ASN A 41 3.18 -1.45 2.31
CA ASN A 41 3.24 -2.73 1.62
C ASN A 41 4.63 -3.37 1.77
N ALA A 42 4.68 -4.66 2.11
CA ALA A 42 5.91 -5.39 2.41
C ALA A 42 6.57 -6.00 1.17
N LEU A 43 7.29 -5.20 0.38
CA LEU A 43 8.03 -5.71 -0.78
C LEU A 43 9.07 -6.78 -0.40
N TYR A 44 9.69 -6.68 0.78
CA TYR A 44 10.68 -7.67 1.24
C TYR A 44 10.11 -9.10 1.35
N ARG A 45 8.78 -9.26 1.50
CA ARG A 45 8.13 -10.57 1.52
C ARG A 45 8.03 -11.24 0.15
N THR A 46 8.33 -10.51 -0.94
CA THR A 46 8.44 -11.10 -2.28
C THR A 46 9.75 -11.88 -2.48
N VAL A 47 10.73 -11.70 -1.59
CA VAL A 47 12.03 -12.38 -1.66
C VAL A 47 11.82 -13.88 -1.35
N PRO A 48 12.33 -14.79 -2.20
CA PRO A 48 12.13 -16.23 -2.03
C PRO A 48 12.59 -16.77 -0.67
N SER A 49 13.70 -16.27 -0.14
CA SER A 49 14.25 -16.70 1.16
C SER A 49 13.47 -16.16 2.38
N VAL A 50 12.47 -15.29 2.18
CA VAL A 50 11.69 -14.68 3.28
C VAL A 50 10.27 -15.23 3.33
N SER A 51 9.52 -15.09 2.24
CA SER A 51 8.12 -15.56 2.15
C SER A 51 7.65 -15.83 0.73
N ASP A 52 8.43 -15.46 -0.29
CA ASP A 52 8.18 -15.70 -1.70
C ASP A 52 6.82 -15.20 -2.24
N TRP A 53 6.27 -14.12 -1.70
CA TRP A 53 5.02 -13.55 -2.21
C TRP A 53 5.10 -13.28 -3.72
N SER A 54 4.01 -13.56 -4.43
CA SER A 54 3.90 -13.24 -5.84
C SER A 54 3.82 -11.73 -6.03
N LEU A 55 4.27 -11.22 -7.18
CA LEU A 55 4.04 -9.81 -7.50
C LEU A 55 2.55 -9.48 -7.63
N ASN A 56 1.74 -10.46 -8.03
CA ASN A 56 0.29 -10.31 -8.09
C ASN A 56 -0.34 -9.96 -6.74
N GLU A 57 0.23 -10.43 -5.63
CA GLU A 57 -0.20 -10.03 -4.28
C GLU A 57 -0.05 -8.52 -4.08
N ILE A 58 1.12 -7.97 -4.38
CA ILE A 58 1.40 -6.52 -4.25
C ILE A 58 0.51 -5.71 -5.21
N ILE A 59 0.33 -6.20 -6.44
CA ILE A 59 -0.56 -5.57 -7.43
C ILE A 59 -1.99 -5.48 -6.89
N ARG A 60 -2.54 -6.60 -6.38
CA ARG A 60 -3.89 -6.63 -5.80
C ARG A 60 -4.00 -5.68 -4.60
N GLN A 61 -2.98 -5.61 -3.74
CA GLN A 61 -2.98 -4.67 -2.61
C GLN A 61 -3.05 -3.20 -3.06
N ILE A 62 -2.29 -2.83 -4.11
CA ILE A 62 -2.34 -1.48 -4.70
C ILE A 62 -3.76 -1.18 -5.21
N TYR A 63 -4.40 -2.11 -5.92
CA TYR A 63 -5.76 -1.92 -6.42
C TYR A 63 -6.80 -1.84 -5.32
N ILE A 64 -6.65 -2.61 -4.23
CA ILE A 64 -7.49 -2.51 -3.03
C ILE A 64 -7.32 -1.14 -2.37
N THR A 65 -6.11 -0.60 -2.28
CA THR A 65 -5.91 0.76 -1.78
C THR A 65 -6.61 1.79 -2.66
N ARG A 66 -6.45 1.67 -3.99
CA ARG A 66 -7.08 2.58 -4.96
C ARG A 66 -8.61 2.56 -4.90
N SER A 67 -9.22 1.41 -4.64
CA SER A 67 -10.68 1.32 -4.51
C SER A 67 -11.23 2.02 -3.25
N MET A 68 -10.38 2.33 -2.28
CA MET A 68 -10.74 3.08 -1.07
C MET A 68 -10.39 4.57 -1.12
N ARG A 69 -10.12 5.12 -2.32
CA ARG A 69 -9.79 6.54 -2.53
C ARG A 69 -10.81 7.50 -1.92
N ASP A 70 -12.11 7.21 -2.09
CA ASP A 70 -13.21 8.04 -1.57
C ASP A 70 -13.24 8.09 -0.03
N ARG A 71 -12.48 7.20 0.62
CA ARG A 71 -12.29 7.13 2.07
C ARG A 71 -10.88 7.57 2.48
N LEU A 72 -10.21 8.35 1.62
CA LEU A 72 -8.90 8.97 1.85
C LEU A 72 -7.72 7.98 1.97
N ALA A 73 -7.85 6.77 1.44
CA ALA A 73 -6.69 5.91 1.15
C ALA A 73 -6.08 6.32 -0.20
N LEU A 74 -5.07 7.18 -0.18
CA LEU A 74 -4.64 7.95 -1.36
C LEU A 74 -3.34 7.49 -2.02
N GLY A 75 -2.76 6.37 -1.56
CA GLY A 75 -1.51 5.84 -2.12
C GLY A 75 -0.89 4.76 -1.26
N ASN A 76 0.35 4.38 -1.55
CA ASN A 76 1.03 3.25 -0.91
C ASN A 76 2.45 3.64 -0.49
N VAL A 77 2.94 3.08 0.62
CA VAL A 77 4.33 3.18 1.05
C VAL A 77 4.99 1.81 0.91
N PHE A 78 6.05 1.70 0.11
CA PHE A 78 6.69 0.41 -0.14
C PHE A 78 7.89 0.18 0.78
N PHE A 79 7.82 -0.85 1.62
CA PHE A 79 8.92 -1.26 2.46
C PHE A 79 9.61 -2.52 1.90
N SER A 80 10.86 -2.48 1.44
CA SER A 80 11.77 -1.32 1.40
C SER A 80 12.19 -0.96 -0.03
N LEU A 81 12.84 0.20 -0.17
CA LEU A 81 13.46 0.66 -1.42
C LEU A 81 14.44 -0.35 -2.01
N SER A 82 15.12 -1.16 -1.18
CA SER A 82 16.12 -2.13 -1.66
C SER A 82 15.54 -3.15 -2.64
N GLN A 83 14.31 -3.62 -2.42
CA GLN A 83 13.65 -4.57 -3.33
C GLN A 83 13.33 -3.95 -4.69
N ILE A 84 13.04 -2.64 -4.72
CA ILE A 84 12.82 -1.89 -5.96
C ILE A 84 14.16 -1.71 -6.68
N MET A 85 15.21 -1.28 -5.98
CA MET A 85 16.54 -1.05 -6.56
C MET A 85 17.17 -2.32 -7.12
N GLN A 86 16.96 -3.46 -6.46
CA GLN A 86 17.42 -4.77 -6.92
C GLN A 86 16.48 -5.40 -7.96
N ASN A 87 15.37 -4.73 -8.28
CA ASN A 87 14.32 -5.21 -9.18
C ASN A 87 13.88 -6.66 -8.87
N VAL A 88 13.69 -6.99 -7.59
CA VAL A 88 13.34 -8.35 -7.15
C VAL A 88 12.10 -8.82 -7.90
N LYS A 89 12.17 -9.98 -8.57
CA LYS A 89 11.10 -10.54 -9.42
C LYS A 89 10.56 -9.60 -10.52
N GLY A 90 11.20 -8.47 -10.81
CA GLY A 90 10.68 -7.45 -11.73
C GLY A 90 9.83 -6.35 -11.08
N ILE A 91 9.92 -6.13 -9.75
CA ILE A 91 9.15 -5.09 -9.03
C ILE A 91 9.26 -3.71 -9.68
N GLN A 92 10.45 -3.27 -10.07
CA GLN A 92 10.64 -1.94 -10.65
C GLN A 92 9.83 -1.79 -11.95
N ASN A 93 9.89 -2.80 -12.81
CA ASN A 93 9.15 -2.84 -14.07
C ASN A 93 7.64 -2.87 -13.82
N MET A 94 7.20 -3.68 -12.85
CA MET A 94 5.80 -3.76 -12.43
C MET A 94 5.27 -2.42 -11.92
N LEU A 95 6.03 -1.72 -11.07
CA LEU A 95 5.64 -0.40 -10.55
C LEU A 95 5.61 0.66 -11.66
N ALA A 96 6.57 0.63 -12.60
CA ALA A 96 6.57 1.54 -13.75
C ALA A 96 5.33 1.38 -14.64
N LEU A 97 4.83 0.15 -14.81
CA LEU A 97 3.58 -0.11 -15.54
C LEU A 97 2.34 0.35 -14.79
N ILE A 98 2.35 0.37 -13.46
CA ILE A 98 1.20 0.73 -12.61
C ILE A 98 1.12 2.24 -12.34
N TYR A 99 2.27 2.92 -12.25
CA TYR A 99 2.39 4.34 -11.91
C TYR A 99 2.94 5.15 -13.09
N GLN A 100 2.22 5.15 -14.21
CA GLN A 100 2.62 5.83 -15.46
C GLN A 100 2.44 7.34 -15.41
N GLU A 101 1.52 7.81 -14.57
CA GLU A 101 1.18 9.23 -14.45
C GLU A 101 1.83 9.86 -13.22
N LYS A 102 2.15 11.16 -13.33
CA LYS A 102 2.61 11.95 -12.19
C LYS A 102 1.48 12.10 -11.18
N ALA A 103 1.78 11.90 -9.90
CA ALA A 103 0.82 12.13 -8.82
C ALA A 103 0.57 13.64 -8.64
N VAL A 104 -0.70 14.01 -8.47
CA VAL A 104 -1.10 15.35 -8.03
C VAL A 104 -1.08 15.43 -6.51
N VAL A 105 -0.88 16.63 -5.95
CA VAL A 105 -0.97 16.85 -4.50
C VAL A 105 -2.44 16.72 -4.06
N PRO A 106 -2.78 15.81 -3.13
CA PRO A 106 -4.14 15.68 -2.65
C PRO A 106 -4.55 16.86 -1.77
N LYS A 107 -5.83 17.24 -1.83
CA LYS A 107 -6.38 18.32 -1.01
C LYS A 107 -6.36 17.95 0.48
N MET A 108 -5.75 18.78 1.31
CA MET A 108 -5.72 18.62 2.77
C MET A 108 -6.80 19.51 3.40
N ASN A 109 -8.00 18.98 3.61
CA ASN A 109 -9.17 19.77 4.07
C ASN A 109 -9.07 20.32 5.51
N TRP A 110 -7.98 20.04 6.22
CA TRP A 110 -7.74 20.46 7.60
C TRP A 110 -6.73 21.61 7.74
N LEU A 111 -6.23 22.11 6.60
CA LEU A 111 -5.41 23.32 6.53
C LEU A 111 -6.30 24.54 6.28
#